data_AF-A0A956KBN7-F1
#
_entry.id   AF-A0A956KBN7-F1
#
_cell.length_a   1.000
_cell.length_b   1.000
_cell.length_c   1.000
_cell.angle_alpha   90.00
_cell.angle_beta   90.00
_cell.angle_gamma   90.00
#
_symmetry.space_group_name_H-M   'P 1'
#
loop_
_entity.id
_entity.type
_entity.pdbx_description
1 polymer ?
#
loop_
_entity_poly.entity_id
_entity_poly.type
_entity_poly.pdbx_seq_one_letter_code
_entity_poly.pdbx_strand_id
1 'polypeptide(L)'
;MADEREEGGAPRGEPGAAVRPETPRYGLSYDASEERARGIIRRIRARGGVAIDDGIQERLARLVGLLDDLRGPGDRALLFDQAELALRQLDDEPANLVLFDRLLDDLRERVGSPRHARRRRLLLSVSPHIVVAGGAMVAMAISFFVTYGLMPVLDRPDTATLQVVTEAGFIGALTSLMLRFHHLRGHGVIGPRDAFFEGLFRPFIGLFFAWMTYYLLDAGLLPIRPIEGVSSVHLYAGIAFVTGFSERLATSFVDVIEQAAKRTQRGD
;
A
#
# COMPACT_ATOMS: atom_id res chain seq x y z
N MET A 1 -64.02 0.96 -43.49
CA MET A 1 -63.55 0.39 -44.77
C MET A 1 -62.28 1.15 -45.09
N ALA A 2 -61.14 0.44 -45.22
CA ALA A 2 -59.74 0.92 -45.24
C ALA A 2 -59.26 1.53 -43.90
N ASP A 3 -58.37 0.92 -43.11
CA ASP A 3 -56.98 0.45 -43.35
C ASP A 3 -56.03 1.62 -43.60
N GLU A 4 -55.32 2.04 -42.55
CA GLU A 4 -53.97 2.59 -42.70
C GLU A 4 -53.17 2.41 -41.40
N ARG A 5 -51.93 1.99 -41.62
CA ARG A 5 -50.97 1.41 -40.69
C ARG A 5 -50.16 2.54 -40.06
N GLU A 6 -49.92 2.49 -38.75
CA GLU A 6 -48.79 3.18 -38.15
C GLU A 6 -47.88 2.21 -37.41
N GLU A 7 -46.60 2.46 -37.60
CA GLU A 7 -45.51 1.51 -37.62
C GLU A 7 -44.88 1.27 -36.24
N GLY A 8 -44.22 0.11 -36.14
CA GLY A 8 -43.49 -0.35 -34.98
C GLY A 8 -42.41 0.62 -34.50
N GLY A 9 -42.57 1.09 -33.26
CA GLY A 9 -41.50 1.67 -32.45
C GLY A 9 -40.76 0.57 -31.70
N ALA A 10 -39.62 0.12 -32.24
CA ALA A 10 -38.72 -0.81 -31.57
C ALA A 10 -38.08 -0.15 -30.31
N PRO A 11 -37.94 -0.88 -29.18
CA PRO A 11 -37.18 -0.38 -28.06
C PRO A 11 -35.69 -0.33 -28.43
N ARG A 12 -35.07 0.85 -28.34
CA ARG A 12 -33.62 1.05 -28.46
C ARG A 12 -32.95 0.23 -27.36
N GLY A 13 -32.35 -0.90 -27.77
CA GLY A 13 -31.44 -1.66 -26.91
C GLY A 13 -30.27 -0.76 -26.50
N GLU A 14 -30.04 -0.66 -25.21
CA GLU A 14 -28.84 -0.05 -24.66
C GLU A 14 -27.61 -0.77 -25.25
N PRO A 15 -26.59 -0.03 -25.71
CA PRO A 15 -25.34 -0.65 -26.14
C PRO A 15 -24.72 -1.33 -24.93
N GLY A 16 -24.65 -2.67 -25.02
CA GLY A 16 -24.14 -3.54 -23.97
C GLY A 16 -22.89 -2.95 -23.33
N ALA A 17 -22.99 -2.70 -22.02
CA ALA A 17 -21.85 -2.43 -21.19
C ALA A 17 -20.83 -3.53 -21.48
N ALA A 18 -19.78 -3.16 -22.21
CA ALA A 18 -18.65 -4.03 -22.45
C ALA A 18 -18.14 -4.42 -21.06
N VAL A 19 -18.47 -5.65 -20.65
CA VAL A 19 -17.86 -6.32 -19.52
C VAL A 19 -16.38 -6.32 -19.86
N ARG A 20 -15.66 -5.35 -19.29
CA ARG A 20 -14.20 -5.33 -19.36
C ARG A 20 -13.79 -6.69 -18.81
N PRO A 21 -13.08 -7.53 -19.58
CA PRO A 21 -12.55 -8.76 -19.03
C PRO A 21 -11.70 -8.33 -17.84
N GLU A 22 -12.11 -8.72 -16.64
CA GLU A 22 -11.24 -8.65 -15.48
C GLU A 22 -9.98 -9.41 -15.88
N THR A 23 -8.89 -8.67 -16.12
CA THR A 23 -7.57 -9.27 -16.24
C THR A 23 -7.43 -10.21 -15.05
N PRO A 24 -7.25 -11.53 -15.25
CA PRO A 24 -7.13 -12.43 -14.12
C PRO A 24 -5.95 -11.92 -13.32
N ARG A 25 -6.19 -11.55 -12.05
CA ARG A 25 -5.13 -11.31 -11.09
C ARG A 25 -4.44 -12.65 -10.89
N TYR A 26 -3.49 -12.98 -11.77
CA TYR A 26 -2.57 -14.09 -11.62
C TYR A 26 -1.65 -13.76 -10.45
N GLY A 27 -2.12 -14.11 -9.27
CA GLY A 27 -1.46 -13.88 -8.00
C GLY A 27 -2.37 -14.43 -6.92
N LEU A 28 -1.95 -15.52 -6.28
CA LEU A 28 -2.66 -16.02 -5.11
C LEU A 28 -2.66 -14.91 -4.05
N SER A 29 -3.86 -14.59 -3.53
CA SER A 29 -3.97 -13.84 -2.27
C SER A 29 -3.08 -14.51 -1.21
N TYR A 30 -2.54 -13.72 -0.29
CA TYR A 30 -1.75 -14.24 0.83
C TYR A 30 -2.50 -15.36 1.57
N ASP A 31 -3.80 -15.17 1.77
CA ASP A 31 -4.68 -16.14 2.43
C ASP A 31 -4.79 -17.45 1.65
N ALA A 32 -4.91 -17.39 0.32
CA ALA A 32 -5.01 -18.56 -0.55
C ALA A 32 -3.67 -19.35 -0.62
N SER A 33 -2.54 -18.64 -0.60
CA SER A 33 -1.21 -19.25 -0.50
C SER A 33 -1.02 -19.94 0.85
N GLU A 34 -1.51 -19.33 1.93
CA GLU A 34 -1.45 -19.92 3.26
C GLU A 34 -2.34 -21.17 3.39
N GLU A 35 -3.54 -21.15 2.81
CA GLU A 35 -4.43 -22.30 2.80
C GLU A 35 -3.82 -23.50 2.05
N ARG A 36 -3.23 -23.25 0.86
CA ARG A 36 -2.53 -24.28 0.10
C ARG A 36 -1.34 -24.87 0.86
N ALA A 37 -0.50 -24.03 1.47
CA ALA A 37 0.63 -24.50 2.28
C ALA A 37 0.18 -25.38 3.46
N ARG A 38 -0.87 -24.98 4.17
CA ARG A 38 -1.47 -25.77 5.26
C ARG A 38 -2.03 -27.09 4.73
N GLY A 39 -2.63 -27.11 3.54
CA GLY A 39 -3.12 -28.32 2.89
C GLY A 39 -2.02 -29.34 2.61
N ILE A 40 -0.86 -28.89 2.13
CA ILE A 40 0.31 -29.76 1.89
C ILE A 40 0.85 -30.28 3.23
N ILE A 41 1.03 -29.42 4.24
CA ILE A 41 1.51 -29.83 5.57
C ILE A 41 0.59 -30.88 6.22
N ARG A 42 -0.74 -30.73 6.09
CA ARG A 42 -1.70 -31.72 6.60
C ARG A 42 -1.52 -33.08 5.94
N ARG A 43 -1.30 -33.13 4.62
CA ARG A 43 -1.02 -34.38 3.89
C ARG A 43 0.28 -35.03 4.36
N ILE A 44 1.34 -34.24 4.52
CA ILE A 44 2.64 -34.72 5.05
C ILE A 44 2.45 -35.32 6.46
N ARG A 45 1.72 -34.63 7.34
CA ARG A 45 1.46 -35.10 8.71
C ARG A 45 0.62 -36.37 8.75
N ALA A 46 -0.40 -36.48 7.90
CA ALA A 46 -1.23 -37.68 7.81
C ALA A 46 -0.39 -38.91 7.44
N ARG A 47 0.67 -38.71 6.65
CA ARG A 47 1.62 -39.76 6.28
C ARG A 47 2.57 -40.13 7.41
N GLY A 48 3.04 -39.15 8.18
CA GLY A 48 3.97 -39.33 9.32
C GLY A 48 3.47 -40.20 10.47
N GLY A 49 2.21 -40.63 10.46
CA GLY A 49 1.65 -41.60 11.40
C GLY A 49 1.88 -43.07 11.02
N VAL A 50 2.38 -43.35 9.81
CA VAL A 50 2.75 -44.69 9.32
C VAL A 50 4.27 -44.85 9.45
N ALA A 51 4.79 -46.08 9.62
CA ALA A 51 6.24 -46.31 9.61
C ALA A 51 6.82 -45.88 8.25
N ILE A 52 7.41 -44.69 8.20
CA ILE A 52 8.02 -44.12 7.00
C ILE A 52 9.51 -44.50 6.99
N ASP A 53 10.01 -44.86 5.82
CA ASP A 53 11.45 -44.99 5.56
C ASP A 53 12.20 -43.68 5.87
N ASP A 54 13.35 -43.77 6.56
CA ASP A 54 14.15 -42.60 6.97
C ASP A 54 14.47 -41.67 5.79
N GLY A 55 14.67 -42.23 4.59
CA GLY A 55 14.94 -41.46 3.36
C GLY A 55 13.75 -40.66 2.84
N ILE A 56 12.52 -41.12 3.08
CA ILE A 56 11.29 -40.36 2.77
C ILE A 56 11.07 -39.27 3.83
N GLN A 57 11.34 -39.58 5.10
CA GLN A 57 11.20 -38.61 6.19
C GLN A 57 12.13 -37.41 6.01
N GLU A 58 13.39 -37.63 5.63
CA GLU A 58 14.33 -36.54 5.33
C GLU A 58 13.84 -35.64 4.19
N ARG A 59 13.32 -36.24 3.12
CA ARG A 59 12.79 -35.55 1.94
C ARG A 59 11.55 -34.72 2.26
N LEU A 60 10.64 -35.25 3.05
CA LEU A 60 9.48 -34.50 3.56
C LEU A 60 9.91 -33.31 4.41
N ALA A 61 10.92 -33.47 5.27
CA ALA A 61 11.46 -32.36 6.06
C ALA A 61 12.04 -31.24 5.18
N ARG A 62 12.77 -31.59 4.11
CA ARG A 62 13.28 -30.61 3.14
C ARG A 62 12.15 -29.85 2.43
N LEU A 63 11.08 -30.55 2.02
CA LEU A 63 9.90 -29.92 1.41
C LEU A 63 9.17 -28.98 2.38
N VAL A 64 9.00 -29.38 3.64
CA VAL A 64 8.40 -28.53 4.68
C VAL A 64 9.19 -27.23 4.88
N GLY A 65 10.52 -27.30 4.88
CA GLY A 65 11.37 -26.12 4.96
C GLY A 65 11.14 -25.13 3.81
N LEU A 66 10.93 -25.64 2.59
CA LEU A 66 10.68 -24.81 1.41
C LEU A 66 9.25 -24.23 1.38
N LEU A 67 8.25 -24.95 1.91
CA LEU A 67 6.86 -24.45 2.00
C LEU A 67 6.77 -23.17 2.82
N ASP A 68 7.56 -23.04 3.88
CA ASP A 68 7.59 -21.81 4.68
C ASP A 68 8.17 -20.61 3.92
N ASP A 69 9.05 -20.83 2.94
CA ASP A 69 9.58 -19.78 2.06
C ASP A 69 8.60 -19.42 0.93
N LEU A 70 7.74 -20.37 0.53
CA LEU A 70 6.65 -20.17 -0.42
C LEU A 70 5.49 -19.32 0.17
N ARG A 71 5.31 -19.31 1.49
CA ARG A 71 4.34 -18.47 2.22
C ARG A 71 4.76 -17.00 2.20
N GLY A 72 4.45 -16.29 1.13
CA GLY A 72 4.73 -14.87 0.97
C GLY A 72 4.06 -14.27 -0.25
N PRO A 73 3.95 -12.93 -0.33
CA PRO A 73 3.21 -12.26 -1.38
C PRO A 73 3.90 -12.43 -2.75
N GLY A 74 3.11 -12.79 -3.76
CA GLY A 74 3.53 -12.95 -5.16
C GLY A 74 2.78 -14.07 -5.88
N ASP A 75 2.89 -14.13 -7.21
CA ASP A 75 2.35 -15.22 -8.01
C ASP A 75 3.20 -16.48 -7.86
N ARG A 76 2.88 -17.27 -6.84
CA ARG A 76 3.57 -18.52 -6.48
C ARG A 76 2.69 -19.75 -6.71
N ALA A 77 1.59 -19.60 -7.45
CA ALA A 77 0.67 -20.70 -7.73
C ALA A 77 1.38 -21.88 -8.38
N LEU A 78 2.21 -21.59 -9.39
CA LEU A 78 3.05 -22.56 -10.08
C LEU A 78 4.04 -23.28 -9.15
N LEU A 79 4.59 -22.58 -8.16
CA LEU A 79 5.52 -23.18 -7.20
C LEU A 79 4.80 -24.10 -6.21
N PHE A 80 3.57 -23.75 -5.80
CA PHE A 80 2.75 -24.65 -5.00
C PHE A 80 2.33 -25.89 -5.79
N ASP A 81 2.02 -25.75 -7.08
CA ASP A 81 1.71 -26.89 -7.94
C ASP A 81 2.94 -27.80 -8.12
N GLN A 82 4.15 -27.24 -8.25
CA GLN A 82 5.40 -28.00 -8.26
C GLN A 82 5.67 -28.73 -6.93
N ALA A 83 5.43 -28.07 -5.79
CA ALA A 83 5.56 -28.69 -4.47
C ALA A 83 4.57 -29.85 -4.28
N GLU A 84 3.35 -29.69 -4.78
CA GLU A 84 2.32 -30.74 -4.75
C GLU A 84 2.66 -31.90 -5.69
N LEU A 85 3.21 -31.62 -6.87
CA LEU A 85 3.71 -32.63 -7.80
C LEU A 85 4.84 -33.45 -7.17
N ALA A 86 5.79 -32.79 -6.48
CA ALA A 86 6.86 -33.46 -5.75
C ALA A 86 6.28 -34.39 -4.68
N LEU A 87 5.32 -33.92 -3.88
CA LEU A 87 4.67 -34.74 -2.87
C LEU A 87 4.01 -36.01 -3.47
N ARG A 88 3.33 -35.88 -4.63
CA ARG A 88 2.72 -37.03 -5.32
C ARG A 88 3.73 -38.08 -5.77
N GLN A 89 4.96 -37.71 -6.12
CA GLN A 89 5.99 -38.68 -6.50
C GLN A 89 6.41 -39.59 -5.34
N LEU A 90 6.19 -39.15 -4.10
CA LEU A 90 6.38 -40.00 -2.94
C LEU A 90 5.22 -40.99 -2.77
N ASP A 91 4.02 -40.71 -3.30
CA ASP A 91 2.83 -41.56 -3.18
C ASP A 91 2.83 -42.73 -4.18
N ASP A 92 3.69 -42.71 -5.20
CA ASP A 92 3.82 -43.79 -6.18
C ASP A 92 4.50 -45.04 -5.58
N GLU A 93 4.12 -46.24 -6.03
CA GLU A 93 4.77 -47.51 -5.68
C GLU A 93 5.52 -48.10 -6.89
N PRO A 94 6.87 -48.13 -6.91
CA PRO A 94 7.80 -47.60 -5.92
C PRO A 94 7.97 -46.07 -6.03
N ALA A 95 8.26 -45.43 -4.89
CA ALA A 95 8.41 -43.97 -4.83
C ALA A 95 9.54 -43.48 -5.72
N ASN A 96 9.27 -42.46 -6.54
CA ASN A 96 10.26 -41.92 -7.47
C ASN A 96 11.10 -40.82 -6.79
N LEU A 97 12.07 -41.27 -5.99
CA LEU A 97 12.95 -40.39 -5.22
C LEU A 97 13.82 -39.48 -6.10
N VAL A 98 14.20 -39.94 -7.30
CA VAL A 98 15.02 -39.17 -8.24
C VAL A 98 14.25 -37.98 -8.80
N LEU A 99 12.98 -38.19 -9.18
CA LEU A 99 12.14 -37.10 -9.67
C LEU A 99 11.77 -36.13 -8.55
N PHE A 100 11.53 -36.65 -7.33
CA PHE A 100 11.32 -35.82 -6.15
C PHE A 100 12.49 -34.85 -5.93
N ASP A 101 13.72 -35.37 -5.86
CA ASP A 101 14.90 -34.55 -5.56
C ASP A 101 15.12 -33.49 -6.66
N ARG A 102 14.89 -33.83 -7.95
CA ARG A 102 14.96 -32.84 -9.05
C ARG A 102 13.91 -31.74 -8.96
N LEU A 103 12.66 -32.09 -8.64
CA LEU A 103 11.58 -31.11 -8.47
C LEU A 103 11.87 -30.20 -7.27
N LEU A 104 12.44 -30.76 -6.21
CA LEU A 104 12.82 -30.01 -5.02
C LEU A 104 13.95 -29.02 -5.30
N ASP A 105 14.95 -29.43 -6.09
CA ASP A 105 16.07 -28.58 -6.49
C ASP A 105 15.62 -27.44 -7.42
N ASP A 106 14.78 -27.71 -8.43
CA ASP A 106 14.19 -26.67 -9.29
C ASP A 106 13.32 -25.69 -8.49
N LEU A 107 12.54 -26.20 -7.53
CA LEU A 107 11.75 -25.38 -6.63
C LEU A 107 12.64 -24.50 -5.74
N ARG A 108 13.73 -25.05 -5.21
CA ARG A 108 14.71 -24.31 -4.39
C ARG A 108 15.42 -23.22 -5.21
N GLU A 109 15.74 -23.49 -6.46
CA GLU A 109 16.37 -22.53 -7.37
C GLU A 109 15.42 -21.36 -7.69
N ARG A 110 14.14 -21.67 -7.97
CA ARG A 110 13.10 -20.67 -8.26
C ARG A 110 12.64 -19.86 -7.05
N VAL A 111 12.62 -20.46 -5.86
CA VAL A 111 12.34 -19.76 -4.60
C VAL A 111 13.50 -18.78 -4.25
N GLY A 112 14.68 -19.01 -4.82
CA GLY A 112 15.87 -18.20 -4.62
C GLY A 112 16.56 -18.49 -3.29
N SER A 113 17.81 -18.05 -3.16
CA SER A 113 18.62 -18.31 -1.96
C SER A 113 17.89 -17.89 -0.68
N PRO A 114 17.85 -18.73 0.38
CA PRO A 114 17.19 -18.44 1.66
C PRO A 114 17.69 -17.14 2.31
N ARG A 115 18.87 -16.64 1.91
CA ARG A 115 19.38 -15.33 2.32
C ARG A 115 18.53 -14.17 1.81
N HIS A 116 18.01 -14.24 0.58
CA HIS A 116 17.15 -13.18 0.01
C HIS A 116 15.74 -13.23 0.58
N ALA A 117 15.19 -14.42 0.79
CA ALA A 117 13.91 -14.60 1.48
C ALA A 117 13.99 -14.11 2.94
N ARG A 118 15.09 -14.42 3.65
CA ARG A 118 15.33 -13.96 5.02
C ARG A 118 15.60 -12.46 5.10
N ARG A 119 16.34 -11.86 4.16
CA ARG A 119 16.54 -10.39 4.09
C ARG A 119 15.23 -9.67 3.78
N ARG A 120 14.39 -10.23 2.91
CA ARG A 120 13.04 -9.74 2.61
C ARG A 120 12.10 -9.91 3.79
N ARG A 121 12.16 -11.03 4.54
CA ARG A 121 11.46 -11.22 5.83
C ARG A 121 11.95 -10.26 6.90
N LEU A 122 13.25 -9.96 6.97
CA LEU A 122 13.78 -8.93 7.88
C LEU A 122 13.27 -7.54 7.51
N LEU A 123 13.26 -7.19 6.22
CA LEU A 123 12.67 -5.95 5.70
C LEU A 123 11.15 -5.87 5.95
N LEU A 124 10.43 -6.98 5.84
CA LEU A 124 9.00 -7.10 6.17
C LEU A 124 8.74 -7.15 7.69
N SER A 125 9.76 -7.46 8.50
CA SER A 125 9.70 -7.40 9.96
C SER A 125 9.95 -6.00 10.51
N VAL A 126 10.41 -5.07 9.66
CA VAL A 126 10.41 -3.65 10.01
C VAL A 126 8.95 -3.24 10.07
N SER A 127 8.48 -3.00 11.30
CA SER A 127 7.14 -2.51 11.55
C SER A 127 6.82 -1.38 10.56
N PRO A 128 5.65 -1.40 9.87
CA PRO A 128 5.27 -0.33 8.95
C PRO A 128 5.45 1.06 9.57
N HIS A 129 5.28 1.18 10.89
CA HIS A 129 5.55 2.38 11.67
C HIS A 129 6.97 2.92 11.51
N ILE A 130 7.99 2.06 11.61
CA ILE A 130 9.40 2.44 11.46
C ILE A 130 9.65 2.90 10.02
N VAL A 131 9.00 2.27 9.04
CA VAL A 131 9.21 2.59 7.63
C VAL A 131 8.62 3.95 7.26
N VAL A 132 7.38 4.23 7.68
CA VAL A 132 6.76 5.55 7.48
C VAL A 132 7.51 6.62 8.31
N ALA A 133 7.94 6.31 9.53
CA ALA A 133 8.76 7.23 10.34
C ALA A 133 10.09 7.55 9.65
N GLY A 134 10.74 6.56 9.04
CA GLY A 134 11.93 6.76 8.21
C GLY A 134 11.65 7.68 7.01
N GLY A 135 10.52 7.49 6.32
CA GLY A 135 10.07 8.40 5.26
C GLY A 135 9.87 9.83 5.76
N ALA A 136 9.22 10.00 6.91
CA ALA A 136 8.98 11.30 7.54
C ALA A 136 10.28 11.99 7.98
N MET A 137 11.26 11.23 8.50
CA MET A 137 12.58 11.77 8.85
C MET A 137 13.32 12.28 7.60
N VAL A 138 13.26 11.54 6.50
CA VAL A 138 13.84 11.99 5.21
C VAL A 138 13.14 13.25 4.72
N ALA A 139 11.80 13.30 4.79
CA ALA A 139 11.03 14.50 4.43
C ALA A 139 11.45 15.71 5.27
N MET A 140 11.64 15.52 6.58
CA MET A 140 12.07 16.57 7.50
C MET A 140 13.49 17.06 7.18
N ALA A 141 14.42 16.15 6.88
CA ALA A 141 15.77 16.50 6.48
C ALA A 141 15.79 17.30 5.16
N ILE A 142 14.98 16.91 4.18
CA ILE A 142 14.83 17.65 2.92
C ILE A 142 14.22 19.03 3.18
N SER A 143 13.14 19.12 3.97
CA SER A 143 12.53 20.41 4.32
C SER A 143 13.54 21.35 4.96
N PHE A 144 14.25 20.87 5.99
CA PHE A 144 15.28 21.64 6.68
C PHE A 144 16.39 22.11 5.72
N PHE A 145 16.88 21.21 4.85
CA PHE A 145 17.89 21.56 3.86
C PHE A 145 17.39 22.61 2.85
N VAL A 146 16.13 22.53 2.41
CA VAL A 146 15.54 23.53 1.50
C VAL A 146 15.37 24.87 2.21
N THR A 147 14.80 24.88 3.43
CA THR A 147 14.50 26.09 4.20
C THR A 147 15.78 26.85 4.63
N TYR A 148 16.78 26.12 5.13
CA TYR A 148 17.97 26.72 5.75
C TYR A 148 19.25 26.60 4.91
N GLY A 149 19.27 25.71 3.92
CA GLY A 149 20.40 25.56 3.00
C GLY A 149 20.16 26.28 1.67
N LEU A 150 19.05 25.97 0.98
CA LEU A 150 18.81 26.44 -0.39
C LEU A 150 18.16 27.84 -0.43
N MET A 151 17.11 28.09 0.35
CA MET A 151 16.37 29.36 0.31
C MET A 151 17.24 30.62 0.59
N PRO A 152 18.16 30.62 1.58
CA PRO A 152 19.01 31.79 1.84
C PRO A 152 19.95 32.13 0.68
N VAL A 153 20.38 31.12 -0.09
CA VAL A 153 21.26 31.31 -1.26
C VAL A 153 20.54 32.00 -2.42
N LEU A 154 19.20 31.95 -2.46
CA LEU A 154 18.39 32.52 -3.53
C LEU A 154 18.06 34.01 -3.35
N ASP A 155 18.59 34.66 -2.29
CA ASP A 155 18.57 36.10 -2.00
C ASP A 155 17.22 36.80 -2.30
N ARG A 156 16.13 36.26 -1.76
CA ARG A 156 14.78 36.84 -1.93
C ARG A 156 14.37 37.72 -0.74
N PRO A 157 13.67 38.85 -1.00
CA PRO A 157 13.34 39.85 0.03
C PRO A 157 12.34 39.40 1.09
N ASP A 158 11.69 38.24 0.97
CA ASP A 158 10.76 37.69 1.98
C ASP A 158 11.11 36.27 2.45
N THR A 159 12.42 35.97 2.53
CA THR A 159 12.91 34.66 2.95
C THR A 159 12.48 34.29 4.36
N ALA A 160 12.45 35.23 5.31
CA ALA A 160 12.11 34.95 6.70
C ALA A 160 10.65 34.50 6.89
N THR A 161 9.69 35.18 6.25
CA THR A 161 8.27 34.81 6.34
C THR A 161 8.03 33.46 5.66
N LEU A 162 8.60 33.25 4.48
CA LEU A 162 8.50 32.00 3.76
C LEU A 162 9.12 30.82 4.53
N GLN A 163 10.22 31.02 5.25
CA GLN A 163 10.80 30.00 6.12
C GLN A 163 9.83 29.60 7.23
N VAL A 164 9.25 30.58 7.93
CA VAL A 164 8.28 30.29 9.01
C VAL A 164 7.03 29.59 8.47
N VAL A 165 6.50 30.03 7.34
CA VAL A 165 5.35 29.40 6.67
C VAL A 165 5.68 27.97 6.26
N THR A 166 6.88 27.73 5.74
CA THR A 166 7.36 26.41 5.32
C THR A 166 7.40 25.45 6.50
N GLU A 167 8.07 25.84 7.59
CA GLU A 167 8.20 24.99 8.78
C GLU A 167 6.85 24.78 9.47
N ALA A 168 6.03 25.82 9.62
CA ALA A 168 4.71 25.70 10.23
C ALA A 168 3.79 24.78 9.42
N GLY A 169 3.77 24.93 8.09
CA GLY A 169 3.02 24.06 7.18
C GLY A 169 3.49 22.61 7.22
N PHE A 170 4.80 22.40 7.22
CA PHE A 170 5.41 21.07 7.32
C PHE A 170 5.08 20.39 8.66
N ILE A 171 5.16 21.12 9.78
CA ILE A 171 4.80 20.61 11.12
C ILE A 171 3.31 20.26 11.18
N GLY A 172 2.44 21.08 10.59
CA GLY A 172 1.01 20.77 10.46
C GLY A 172 0.77 19.46 9.70
N ALA A 173 1.45 19.28 8.57
CA ALA A 173 1.36 18.07 7.76
C ALA A 173 1.90 16.82 8.49
N LEU A 174 3.01 16.96 9.22
CA LEU A 174 3.58 15.90 10.05
C LEU A 174 2.63 15.51 11.20
N THR A 175 1.99 16.49 11.82
CA THR A 175 0.98 16.26 12.86
C THR A 175 -0.23 15.50 12.30
N SER A 176 -0.69 15.84 11.09
CA SER A 176 -1.73 15.09 10.38
C SER A 176 -1.32 13.62 10.16
N LEU A 177 -0.09 13.39 9.70
CA LEU A 177 0.47 12.06 9.51
C LEU A 177 0.49 11.27 10.84
N MET A 178 0.98 11.88 11.94
CA MET A 178 1.01 11.28 13.28
C MET A 178 -0.38 10.86 13.78
N LEU A 179 -1.42 11.65 13.54
CA LEU A 179 -2.79 11.28 13.92
C LEU A 179 -3.34 10.12 13.06
N ARG A 180 -2.90 10.00 11.81
CA ARG A 180 -3.32 8.93 10.91
C ARG A 180 -2.67 7.59 11.24
N PHE A 181 -1.44 7.61 11.75
CA PHE A 181 -0.71 6.42 12.17
C PHE A 181 -1.45 5.54 13.17
N HIS A 182 -2.31 6.13 14.01
CA HIS A 182 -3.13 5.37 14.97
C HIS A 182 -4.15 4.44 14.27
N HIS A 183 -4.62 4.79 13.07
CA HIS A 183 -5.65 4.04 12.33
C HIS A 183 -5.08 3.00 11.35
N LEU A 184 -3.77 3.07 11.04
CA LEU A 184 -3.09 2.09 10.16
C LEU A 184 -2.98 0.69 10.79
N ARG A 185 -3.33 0.52 12.08
CA ARG A 185 -3.36 -0.78 12.77
C ARG A 185 -4.44 -1.74 12.24
N GLY A 186 -5.47 -1.24 11.56
CA GLY A 186 -6.66 -2.03 11.21
C GLY A 186 -6.80 -2.44 9.74
N HIS A 187 -6.10 -1.79 8.81
CA HIS A 187 -6.37 -1.92 7.37
C HIS A 187 -5.16 -2.39 6.58
N GLY A 188 -5.07 -3.71 6.38
CA GLY A 188 -4.29 -4.31 5.30
C GLY A 188 -2.77 -4.18 5.42
N VAL A 189 -2.07 -5.18 4.87
CA VAL A 189 -0.61 -5.19 4.79
C VAL A 189 -0.17 -4.12 3.79
N ILE A 190 0.02 -2.86 4.24
CA ILE A 190 0.70 -1.84 3.43
C ILE A 190 2.14 -2.32 3.22
N GLY A 191 2.56 -2.43 1.96
CA GLY A 191 3.92 -2.83 1.62
C GLY A 191 4.92 -1.83 2.22
N PRO A 192 6.11 -2.27 2.67
CA PRO A 192 7.12 -1.36 3.23
C PRO A 192 7.46 -0.20 2.29
N ARG A 193 7.45 -0.44 0.98
CA ARG A 193 7.67 0.61 -0.03
C ARG A 193 6.59 1.69 0.03
N ASP A 194 5.33 1.29 0.04
CA ASP A 194 4.20 2.22 0.03
C ASP A 194 4.14 2.99 1.35
N ALA A 195 4.41 2.30 2.47
CA ALA A 195 4.56 2.90 3.79
C ALA A 195 5.67 3.97 3.83
N PHE A 196 6.82 3.72 3.21
CA PHE A 196 7.90 4.70 3.13
C PHE A 196 7.47 5.95 2.36
N PHE A 197 6.88 5.76 1.18
CA PHE A 197 6.44 6.88 0.33
C PHE A 197 5.29 7.67 0.95
N GLU A 198 4.40 6.99 1.68
CA GLU A 198 3.35 7.62 2.49
C GLU A 198 3.98 8.57 3.52
N GLY A 199 5.02 8.15 4.23
CA GLY A 199 5.75 9.00 5.18
C GLY A 199 6.55 10.12 4.54
N LEU A 200 7.09 9.88 3.35
CA LEU A 200 7.93 10.85 2.63
C LEU A 200 7.11 11.95 1.96
N PHE A 201 6.08 11.61 1.19
CA PHE A 201 5.39 12.57 0.32
C PHE A 201 4.28 13.34 1.02
N ARG A 202 3.61 12.75 2.02
CA ARG A 202 2.50 13.42 2.71
C ARG A 202 2.88 14.75 3.36
N PRO A 203 4.02 14.87 4.08
CA PRO A 203 4.44 16.15 4.61
C PRO A 203 4.58 17.24 3.53
N PHE A 204 5.09 16.88 2.35
CA PHE A 204 5.22 17.83 1.24
C PHE A 204 3.87 18.25 0.67
N ILE A 205 2.88 17.36 0.59
CA ILE A 205 1.52 17.71 0.14
C ILE A 205 0.94 18.79 1.06
N GLY A 206 1.04 18.62 2.38
CA GLY A 206 0.59 19.64 3.34
C GLY A 206 1.41 20.94 3.23
N LEU A 207 2.73 20.85 3.04
CA LEU A 207 3.56 22.02 2.78
C LEU A 207 3.09 22.82 1.55
N PHE A 208 2.74 22.15 0.45
CA PHE A 208 2.22 22.83 -0.74
C PHE A 208 0.90 23.57 -0.46
N PHE A 209 0.00 22.99 0.35
CA PHE A 209 -1.21 23.70 0.78
C PHE A 209 -0.90 24.94 1.62
N ALA A 210 0.10 24.86 2.50
CA ALA A 210 0.55 26.01 3.28
C ALA A 210 1.12 27.13 2.39
N TRP A 211 2.00 26.80 1.44
CA TRP A 211 2.53 27.75 0.47
C TRP A 211 1.44 28.39 -0.39
N MET A 212 0.54 27.58 -0.95
CA MET A 212 -0.58 28.07 -1.74
C MET A 212 -1.43 29.06 -0.94
N THR A 213 -1.73 28.73 0.32
CA THR A 213 -2.54 29.59 1.19
C THR A 213 -1.82 30.89 1.52
N TYR A 214 -0.52 30.85 1.81
CA TYR A 214 0.29 32.04 2.02
C TYR A 214 0.29 32.95 0.77
N TYR A 215 0.51 32.42 -0.43
CA TYR A 215 0.48 33.24 -1.65
C TYR A 215 -0.91 33.82 -1.95
N LEU A 216 -1.99 33.12 -1.59
CA LEU A 216 -3.36 33.66 -1.70
C LEU A 216 -3.60 34.82 -0.73
N LEU A 217 -3.04 34.74 0.48
CA LEU A 217 -3.10 35.83 1.47
C LEU A 217 -2.25 37.03 1.04
N ASP A 218 -1.02 36.77 0.59
CA ASP A 218 -0.07 37.80 0.16
C ASP A 218 -0.57 38.54 -1.09
N ALA A 219 -1.17 37.81 -2.04
CA ALA A 219 -1.84 38.41 -3.20
C ALA A 219 -3.14 39.17 -2.86
N GLY A 220 -3.59 39.15 -1.60
CA GLY A 220 -4.81 39.80 -1.16
C GLY A 220 -6.10 39.16 -1.70
N LEU A 221 -6.01 37.92 -2.22
CA LEU A 221 -7.16 37.16 -2.72
C LEU A 221 -8.03 36.62 -1.58
N LEU A 222 -7.44 36.43 -0.40
CA LEU A 222 -8.16 36.10 0.83
C LEU A 222 -8.28 37.35 1.72
N PRO A 223 -9.49 37.73 2.17
CA PRO A 223 -9.71 38.94 2.96
C PRO A 223 -9.34 38.74 4.44
N ILE A 224 -8.21 38.08 4.72
CA ILE A 224 -7.70 37.84 6.06
C ILE A 224 -6.44 38.68 6.21
N ARG A 225 -6.46 39.63 7.14
CA ARG A 225 -5.34 40.56 7.38
C ARG A 225 -4.87 40.47 8.84
N PRO A 226 -3.58 40.72 9.09
CA PRO A 226 -3.08 40.90 10.45
C PRO A 226 -3.84 42.02 11.16
N ILE A 227 -4.12 41.83 12.44
CA ILE A 227 -4.61 42.90 13.31
C ILE A 227 -3.50 43.95 13.43
N GLU A 228 -3.86 45.23 13.35
CA GLU A 228 -2.89 46.32 13.51
C GLU A 228 -2.08 46.17 14.80
N GLY A 229 -0.76 46.29 14.70
CA GLY A 229 0.17 46.10 15.84
C GLY A 229 0.54 44.64 16.14
N VAL A 230 -0.03 43.65 15.42
CA VAL A 230 0.34 42.23 15.55
C VAL A 230 1.24 41.81 14.40
N SER A 231 2.28 41.03 14.71
CA SER A 231 3.20 40.48 13.71
C SER A 231 2.46 39.60 12.69
N SER A 232 2.52 39.99 11.42
CA SER A 232 1.95 39.26 10.28
C SER A 232 2.50 37.83 10.16
N VAL A 233 3.75 37.61 10.57
CA VAL A 233 4.42 36.31 10.54
C VAL A 233 3.71 35.28 11.40
N HIS A 234 3.19 35.66 12.57
CA HIS A 234 2.48 34.73 13.46
C HIS A 234 1.13 34.30 12.89
N LEU A 235 0.42 35.24 12.24
CA LEU A 235 -0.82 34.93 11.53
C LEU A 235 -0.55 33.94 10.39
N TYR A 236 0.46 34.21 9.58
CA TYR A 236 0.82 33.33 8.47
C TYR A 236 1.30 31.96 8.94
N ALA A 237 2.07 31.88 10.03
CA ALA A 237 2.46 30.63 10.65
C ALA A 237 1.25 29.79 11.11
N GLY A 238 0.29 30.43 11.80
CA GLY A 238 -0.93 29.75 12.25
C GLY A 238 -1.77 29.21 11.10
N ILE A 239 -1.98 30.02 10.06
CA ILE A 239 -2.73 29.59 8.87
C ILE A 239 -1.98 28.49 8.12
N ALA A 240 -0.66 28.62 7.96
CA ALA A 240 0.19 27.61 7.34
C ALA A 240 0.11 26.27 8.06
N PHE A 241 0.16 26.26 9.40
CA PHE A 241 -0.02 25.04 10.19
C PHE A 241 -1.38 24.38 9.93
N VAL A 242 -2.47 25.15 9.99
CA VAL A 242 -3.84 24.63 9.80
C VAL A 242 -4.03 24.09 8.38
N THR A 243 -3.51 24.78 7.38
CA THR A 243 -3.61 24.37 5.98
C THR A 243 -2.71 23.20 5.64
N GLY A 244 -1.52 23.12 6.23
CA GLY A 244 -0.66 21.93 6.17
C GLY A 244 -1.28 20.71 6.82
N PHE A 245 -2.06 20.91 7.90
CA PHE A 245 -2.86 19.87 8.54
C PHE A 245 -4.07 19.41 7.71
N SER A 246 -4.50 20.22 6.73
CA SER A 246 -5.78 20.03 6.02
C SER A 246 -5.85 18.81 5.09
N GLU A 247 -4.76 18.06 4.87
CA GLU A 247 -4.81 16.78 4.14
C GLU A 247 -5.87 15.83 4.72
N ARG A 248 -6.01 15.80 6.05
CA ARG A 248 -7.08 15.03 6.72
C ARG A 248 -8.45 15.70 6.58
N LEU A 249 -8.53 17.02 6.63
CA LEU A 249 -9.80 17.73 6.48
C LEU A 249 -10.37 17.51 5.07
N ALA A 250 -9.57 17.70 4.03
CA ALA A 250 -9.95 17.46 2.64
C ALA A 250 -10.42 16.01 2.43
N THR A 251 -9.66 15.02 2.91
CA THR A 251 -10.03 13.61 2.79
C THR A 251 -11.31 13.29 3.58
N SER A 252 -11.44 13.79 4.81
CA SER A 252 -12.64 13.58 5.64
C SER A 252 -13.88 14.24 5.03
N PHE A 253 -13.75 15.42 4.42
CA PHE A 253 -14.85 16.07 3.73
C PHE A 253 -15.30 15.28 2.50
N VAL A 254 -14.35 14.77 1.70
CA VAL A 254 -14.67 13.91 0.55
C VAL A 254 -15.36 12.63 1.01
N ASP A 255 -14.88 11.97 2.06
CA ASP A 255 -15.50 10.75 2.61
C ASP A 255 -16.92 11.04 3.12
N VAL A 256 -17.15 12.18 3.78
CA VAL A 256 -18.48 12.60 4.25
C VAL A 256 -19.42 12.90 3.07
N ILE A 257 -18.92 13.58 2.03
CA ILE A 257 -19.70 13.86 0.81
C ILE A 257 -20.03 12.57 0.06
N GLU A 258 -19.08 11.65 -0.05
CA GLU A 258 -19.28 10.35 -0.69
C GLU A 258 -20.29 9.50 0.08
N GLN A 259 -20.23 9.50 1.43
CA GLN A 259 -21.22 8.83 2.27
C GLN A 259 -22.60 9.49 2.18
N ALA A 260 -22.67 10.82 2.11
CA ALA A 260 -23.92 11.54 1.92
C ALA A 260 -24.53 11.22 0.54
N ALA A 261 -23.74 11.26 -0.52
CA ALA A 261 -24.16 10.90 -1.88
C ALA A 261 -24.61 9.44 -1.99
N LYS A 262 -23.91 8.50 -1.34
CA LYS A 262 -24.30 7.08 -1.27
C LYS A 262 -25.58 6.86 -0.47
N ARG A 263 -25.85 7.65 0.58
CA ARG A 263 -27.13 7.61 1.31
C ARG A 263 -28.28 8.12 0.46
N THR A 264 -28.08 9.18 -0.30
CA THR A 264 -29.10 9.73 -1.22
C THR A 264 -29.38 8.81 -2.41
N GLN A 265 -28.38 8.07 -2.92
CA GLN A 265 -28.60 7.06 -3.98
C GLN A 265 -29.24 5.76 -3.47
N ARG A 266 -29.21 5.52 -2.16
CA ARG A 266 -29.72 4.29 -1.52
C ARG A 266 -31.02 4.55 -0.79
N GLY A 267 -31.81 5.52 -1.27
CA GLY A 267 -33.09 5.97 -0.73
C GLY A 267 -33.96 4.86 -0.14
N ASP A 268 -34.76 5.11 0.91
CA ASP A 268 -35.62 6.30 1.09
C ASP A 268 -36.14 6.90 -0.23
#